data_AF-A0A4Q3W3J0-F1
#
_entry.id   AF-A0A4Q3W3J0-F1
#
_cell.length_a   1.000
_cell.length_b   1.000
_cell.length_c   1.000
_cell.angle_alpha   90.00
_cell.angle_beta   90.00
_cell.angle_gamma   90.00
#
_symmetry.space_group_name_H-M   'P 1'
#
loop_
_entity.id
_entity.type
_entity.pdbx_description
1 polymer ?
#
loop_
_entity_poly.entity_id
_entity_poly.type
_entity_poly.pdbx_seq_one_letter_code
_entity_poly.pdbx_strand_id
1 'polypeptide(L)'
;MDFQRQLDPFARRVRLVRGWRGLAIGAAVGAAGAAVLAGLDFASIRYAEWSEMGAVFGVGALVGAGVGLLLPIRKEALAKSIDRRAGLRDRLETAMAGGEGTMEEAQREDASVRFGEVKPAQVFPFRSSRWHTGAMVGAIAASAIFLLGNSPMLMNAGLKAAMAENKVNAAKVERVLKETFEDPKAMRELSPEERRLVNEALNFKRDLDKGRMDREEAMRKGNELAKKADELVRESANDELKSLDTAAKAMERAERSELEKAGLQ
;
A
#
# COMPACT_ATOMS: atom_id res chain seq x y z
N MET A 1 48.18 -7.42 6.07
CA MET A 1 46.93 -6.64 5.90
C MET A 1 45.78 -7.59 5.58
N ASP A 2 44.58 -7.33 6.10
CA ASP A 2 43.40 -8.14 5.79
C ASP A 2 42.64 -7.55 4.60
N PHE A 3 42.93 -8.05 3.38
CA PHE A 3 42.23 -7.65 2.16
C PHE A 3 40.71 -7.84 2.25
N GLN A 4 40.25 -8.77 3.08
CA GLN A 4 38.82 -9.01 3.24
C GLN A 4 38.10 -7.80 3.84
N ARG A 5 38.72 -7.11 4.81
CA ARG A 5 38.16 -5.88 5.42
C ARG A 5 38.18 -4.71 4.45
N GLN A 6 39.22 -4.62 3.62
CA GLN A 6 39.32 -3.54 2.63
C GLN A 6 38.31 -3.67 1.47
N LEU A 7 37.77 -4.88 1.24
CA LEU A 7 36.70 -5.12 0.28
C LEU A 7 35.31 -4.70 0.78
N ASP A 8 35.10 -4.57 2.08
CA ASP A 8 33.77 -4.26 2.65
C ASP A 8 33.17 -2.95 2.13
N PRO A 9 33.91 -1.83 1.99
CA PRO A 9 33.39 -0.61 1.37
C PRO A 9 32.94 -0.83 -0.09
N PHE A 10 33.67 -1.65 -0.85
CA PHE A 10 33.30 -2.01 -2.22
C PHE A 10 32.05 -2.88 -2.24
N ALA A 11 31.96 -3.87 -1.35
CA ALA A 11 30.79 -4.72 -1.22
C ALA A 11 29.53 -3.90 -0.90
N ARG A 12 29.63 -2.98 0.08
CA ARG A 12 28.53 -2.05 0.43
C ARG A 12 28.13 -1.20 -0.78
N ARG A 13 29.11 -0.62 -1.50
CA ARG A 13 28.83 0.19 -2.69
C ARG A 13 28.15 -0.63 -3.79
N VAL A 14 28.62 -1.85 -4.05
CA VAL A 14 28.01 -2.74 -5.05
C VAL A 14 26.58 -3.10 -4.65
N ARG A 15 26.30 -3.38 -3.37
CA ARG A 15 24.93 -3.60 -2.89
C ARG A 15 24.05 -2.40 -3.16
N LEU A 16 24.51 -1.18 -2.88
CA LEU A 16 23.75 0.04 -3.17
C LEU A 16 23.47 0.20 -4.68
N VAL A 17 24.46 -0.02 -5.54
CA VAL A 17 24.29 0.08 -7.01
C VAL A 17 23.36 -1.03 -7.53
N ARG A 18 23.47 -2.26 -7.00
CA ARG A 18 22.55 -3.36 -7.31
C ARG A 18 21.13 -3.05 -6.83
N GLY A 19 21.00 -2.47 -5.63
CA GLY A 19 19.74 -2.00 -5.06
C GLY A 19 19.09 -0.93 -5.93
N TRP A 20 19.86 0.07 -6.36
CA TRP A 20 19.39 1.11 -7.29
C TRP A 20 18.89 0.53 -8.62
N ARG A 21 19.65 -0.40 -9.21
CA ARG A 21 19.22 -1.08 -10.44
C ARG A 21 18.01 -2.00 -10.20
N GLY A 22 17.98 -2.70 -9.07
CA GLY A 22 16.90 -3.58 -8.65
C GLY A 22 15.60 -2.82 -8.42
N LEU A 23 15.68 -1.65 -7.78
CA LEU A 23 14.57 -0.71 -7.60
C LEU A 23 13.95 -0.37 -8.95
N ALA A 24 14.77 0.00 -9.94
CA ALA A 24 14.27 0.36 -11.27
C ALA A 24 13.62 -0.83 -12.02
N ILE A 25 14.21 -2.03 -11.92
CA ILE A 25 13.62 -3.24 -12.52
C ILE A 25 12.29 -3.56 -11.85
N GLY A 26 12.27 -3.57 -10.51
CA GLY A 26 11.07 -3.82 -9.72
C GLY A 26 9.97 -2.79 -9.98
N ALA A 27 10.33 -1.51 -10.05
CA ALA A 27 9.42 -0.42 -10.39
C ALA A 27 8.88 -0.55 -11.82
N ALA A 28 9.68 -1.00 -12.78
CA ALA A 28 9.22 -1.23 -14.15
C ALA A 28 8.21 -2.39 -14.24
N VAL A 29 8.47 -3.49 -13.52
CA VAL A 29 7.52 -4.62 -13.42
C VAL A 29 6.24 -4.19 -12.70
N GLY A 30 6.38 -3.45 -11.59
CA GLY A 30 5.24 -2.90 -10.85
C GLY A 30 4.42 -1.92 -11.69
N ALA A 31 5.06 -1.07 -12.50
CA ALA A 31 4.39 -0.17 -13.42
C ALA A 31 3.62 -0.93 -14.50
N ALA A 32 4.16 -2.02 -15.03
CA ALA A 32 3.43 -2.88 -15.97
C ALA A 32 2.19 -3.51 -15.29
N GLY A 33 2.33 -3.99 -14.05
CA GLY A 33 1.18 -4.49 -13.27
C GLY A 33 0.13 -3.42 -13.01
N ALA A 34 0.53 -2.20 -12.65
CA ALA A 34 -0.37 -1.06 -12.48
C ALA A 34 -1.06 -0.67 -13.79
N ALA A 35 -0.36 -0.72 -14.93
CA ALA A 35 -0.95 -0.48 -16.24
C ALA A 35 -2.00 -1.54 -16.62
N VAL A 36 -1.79 -2.80 -16.24
CA VAL A 36 -2.80 -3.86 -16.41
C VAL A 36 -4.04 -3.56 -15.56
N LEU A 37 -3.85 -3.19 -14.28
CA LEU A 37 -4.99 -2.82 -13.41
C LEU A 37 -5.75 -1.61 -13.97
N ALA A 38 -5.04 -0.58 -14.41
CA ALA A 38 -5.65 0.58 -15.06
C ALA A 38 -6.39 0.20 -16.35
N GLY A 39 -5.86 -0.74 -17.13
CA GLY A 39 -6.51 -1.25 -18.33
C GLY A 39 -7.78 -2.05 -18.04
N LEU A 40 -7.78 -2.85 -16.96
CA LEU A 40 -8.97 -3.57 -16.50
C LEU A 40 -10.07 -2.62 -15.97
N ASP A 41 -9.65 -1.54 -15.29
CA ASP A 41 -10.53 -0.47 -14.84
C ASP A 41 -11.14 0.26 -16.04
N PHE A 42 -10.30 0.63 -17.01
CA PHE A 42 -10.73 1.24 -18.26
C PHE A 42 -11.72 0.37 -19.05
N ALA A 43 -11.50 -0.95 -19.06
CA ALA A 43 -12.39 -1.92 -19.71
C ALA A 43 -13.66 -2.25 -18.89
N SER A 44 -13.85 -1.63 -17.72
CA SER A 44 -14.97 -1.92 -16.79
C SER A 44 -15.05 -3.39 -16.35
N ILE A 45 -13.94 -4.13 -16.41
CA ILE A 45 -13.87 -5.55 -15.98
C ILE A 45 -13.65 -5.62 -14.47
N ARG A 46 -12.77 -4.75 -13.95
CA ARG A 46 -12.45 -4.66 -12.52
C ARG A 46 -12.08 -3.24 -12.19
N TYR A 47 -12.75 -2.68 -11.20
CA TYR A 47 -12.42 -1.35 -10.69
C TYR A 47 -11.11 -1.36 -9.90
N ALA A 48 -10.20 -0.45 -10.23
CA ALA A 48 -8.92 -0.29 -9.56
C ALA A 48 -8.87 1.02 -8.77
N GLU A 49 -8.18 1.03 -7.63
CA GLU A 49 -7.91 2.27 -6.90
C GLU A 49 -6.48 2.80 -7.13
N TRP A 50 -6.30 4.13 -6.99
CA TRP A 50 -4.97 4.75 -6.96
C TRP A 50 -4.04 4.13 -5.92
N SER A 51 -4.60 3.76 -4.76
CA SER A 51 -3.89 3.07 -3.69
C SER A 51 -3.39 1.69 -4.13
N GLU A 52 -4.21 0.91 -4.85
CA GLU A 52 -3.83 -0.40 -5.37
C GLU A 52 -2.74 -0.29 -6.44
N MET A 53 -2.89 0.62 -7.41
CA MET A 53 -1.86 0.86 -8.44
C MET A 53 -0.54 1.33 -7.82
N GLY A 54 -0.62 2.27 -6.88
CA GLY A 54 0.53 2.75 -6.12
C GLY A 54 1.17 1.65 -5.29
N ALA A 55 0.37 0.76 -4.69
CA ALA A 55 0.86 -0.39 -3.94
C ALA A 55 1.58 -1.39 -4.85
N VAL A 56 1.02 -1.76 -6.02
CA VAL A 56 1.68 -2.69 -6.95
C VAL A 56 3.00 -2.12 -7.46
N PHE A 57 3.02 -0.83 -7.83
CA PHE A 57 4.24 -0.14 -8.23
C PHE A 57 5.28 -0.11 -7.10
N GLY A 58 4.87 0.33 -5.91
CA GLY A 58 5.73 0.49 -4.73
C GLY A 58 6.29 -0.84 -4.23
N VAL A 59 5.45 -1.86 -4.10
CA VAL A 59 5.86 -3.21 -3.69
C VAL A 59 6.86 -3.79 -4.69
N GLY A 60 6.59 -3.67 -6.00
CA GLY A 60 7.54 -4.09 -7.03
C GLY A 60 8.90 -3.41 -6.86
N ALA A 61 8.92 -2.08 -6.69
CA ALA A 61 10.15 -1.31 -6.48
C ALA A 61 10.90 -1.73 -5.21
N LEU A 62 10.19 -1.91 -4.09
CA LEU A 62 10.77 -2.31 -2.82
C LEU A 62 11.34 -3.73 -2.85
N VAL A 63 10.63 -4.68 -3.46
CA VAL A 63 11.12 -6.06 -3.65
C VAL A 63 12.38 -6.04 -4.51
N GLY A 64 12.37 -5.31 -5.63
CA GLY A 64 13.52 -5.18 -6.50
C GLY A 64 14.73 -4.56 -5.80
N ALA A 65 14.52 -3.50 -5.01
CA ALA A 65 15.57 -2.88 -4.21
C ALA A 65 16.11 -3.84 -3.15
N GLY A 66 15.22 -4.53 -2.42
CA GLY A 66 15.56 -5.50 -1.38
C GLY A 66 16.42 -6.64 -1.93
N VAL A 67 16.02 -7.24 -3.06
CA VAL A 67 16.80 -8.27 -3.75
C VAL A 67 18.21 -7.73 -4.13
N GLY A 68 18.30 -6.49 -4.60
CA GLY A 68 19.59 -5.88 -4.95
C GLY A 68 20.49 -5.60 -3.74
N LEU A 69 19.92 -5.20 -2.61
CA LEU A 69 20.64 -4.82 -1.39
C LEU A 69 21.03 -6.01 -0.51
N LEU A 70 20.17 -7.02 -0.41
CA LEU A 70 20.29 -8.11 0.56
C LEU A 70 21.02 -9.33 0.00
N LEU A 71 21.01 -9.54 -1.31
CA LEU A 71 21.68 -10.71 -1.88
C LEU A 71 23.19 -10.67 -1.62
N PRO A 72 23.77 -11.78 -1.12
CA PRO A 72 25.18 -11.82 -0.77
C PRO A 72 26.06 -11.58 -2.00
N ILE A 73 27.26 -11.05 -1.75
CA ILE A 73 28.29 -10.83 -2.76
C ILE A 73 29.48 -11.69 -2.37
N ARG A 74 29.85 -12.59 -3.26
CA ARG A 74 31.07 -13.39 -3.12
C ARG A 74 32.30 -12.49 -3.24
N LYS A 75 33.23 -12.58 -2.29
CA LYS A 75 34.41 -11.70 -2.23
C LYS A 75 35.34 -11.94 -3.41
N GLU A 76 35.51 -13.20 -3.83
CA GLU A 76 36.29 -13.58 -5.02
C GLU A 76 35.75 -12.91 -6.30
N ALA A 77 34.43 -12.97 -6.50
CA ALA A 77 33.79 -12.35 -7.66
C ALA A 77 33.86 -10.81 -7.61
N LEU A 78 33.82 -10.24 -6.40
CA LEU A 78 34.02 -8.80 -6.20
C LEU A 78 35.44 -8.38 -6.55
N ALA A 79 36.46 -9.11 -6.07
CA ALA A 79 37.86 -8.83 -6.36
C ALA A 79 38.13 -8.87 -7.87
N LYS A 80 37.70 -9.93 -8.56
CA LYS A 80 37.79 -10.04 -10.01
C LYS A 80 37.08 -8.89 -10.75
N SER A 81 35.91 -8.48 -10.25
CA SER A 81 35.19 -7.34 -10.83
C SER A 81 35.92 -6.01 -10.60
N ILE A 82 36.60 -5.83 -9.46
CA ILE A 82 37.40 -4.64 -9.19
C ILE A 82 38.61 -4.65 -10.11
N ASP A 83 39.35 -5.76 -10.22
CA ASP A 83 40.52 -5.88 -11.08
C ASP A 83 40.22 -5.46 -12.52
N ARG A 84 39.11 -5.97 -13.08
CA ARG A 84 38.67 -5.63 -14.43
C ARG A 84 38.27 -4.17 -14.59
N ARG A 85 37.61 -3.57 -13.60
CA ARG A 85 37.03 -2.21 -13.71
C ARG A 85 38.01 -1.10 -13.32
N ALA A 86 38.94 -1.40 -12.42
CA ALA A 86 39.99 -0.49 -11.97
C ALA A 86 41.32 -0.70 -12.72
N GLY A 87 41.38 -1.70 -13.62
CA GLY A 87 42.57 -1.95 -14.44
C GLY A 87 43.76 -2.52 -13.67
N LEU A 88 43.50 -3.24 -12.57
CA LEU A 88 44.55 -3.74 -11.68
C LEU A 88 45.24 -5.01 -12.21
N ARG A 89 44.78 -5.60 -13.33
CA ARG A 89 45.42 -6.76 -14.00
C ARG A 89 45.58 -7.98 -13.06
N ASP A 90 44.48 -8.42 -12.46
CA ASP A 90 44.39 -9.61 -11.59
C ASP A 90 45.26 -9.57 -10.32
N ARG A 91 45.81 -8.40 -9.97
CA ARG A 91 46.59 -8.20 -8.73
C ARG A 91 45.79 -8.53 -7.48
N LEU A 92 44.52 -8.13 -7.42
CA LEU A 92 43.68 -8.34 -6.24
C LEU A 92 43.22 -9.80 -6.15
N GLU A 93 42.85 -10.40 -7.28
CA GLU A 93 42.53 -11.84 -7.38
C GLU A 93 43.73 -12.71 -6.96
N THR A 94 44.94 -12.41 -7.46
CA THR A 94 46.18 -13.14 -7.11
C THR A 94 46.55 -12.95 -5.65
N ALA A 95 46.49 -11.72 -5.11
CA ALA A 95 46.78 -11.46 -3.71
C ALA A 95 45.82 -12.16 -2.74
N MET A 96 44.57 -12.40 -3.15
CA MET A 96 43.56 -13.12 -2.36
C MET A 96 43.63 -14.65 -2.51
N ALA A 97 44.20 -15.18 -3.58
CA ALA A 97 44.33 -16.62 -3.78
C ALA A 97 45.18 -17.30 -2.70
N GLY A 98 46.10 -16.53 -2.09
CA GLY A 98 46.93 -17.00 -0.99
C GLY A 98 48.10 -17.87 -1.43
N GLY A 99 49.11 -17.93 -0.58
CA GLY A 99 50.36 -18.64 -0.80
C GLY A 99 51.40 -18.15 0.21
N GLU A 100 52.37 -19.00 0.57
CA GLU A 100 53.41 -18.69 1.54
C GLU A 100 54.76 -18.56 0.83
N GLY A 101 55.44 -17.44 1.04
CA GLY A 101 56.72 -17.15 0.41
C GLY A 101 56.97 -15.65 0.25
N THR A 102 58.23 -15.31 -0.01
CA THR A 102 58.68 -13.92 -0.17
C THR A 102 58.10 -13.25 -1.43
N MET A 103 57.85 -14.03 -2.49
CA MET A 103 57.25 -13.55 -3.73
C MET A 103 55.76 -13.20 -3.52
N GLU A 104 55.03 -14.05 -2.81
CA GLU A 104 53.63 -13.87 -2.47
C GLU A 104 53.43 -12.66 -1.55
N GLU A 105 54.38 -12.41 -0.65
CA GLU A 105 54.39 -11.23 0.20
C GLU A 105 54.62 -9.94 -0.61
N ALA A 106 55.57 -9.95 -1.55
CA ALA A 106 55.79 -8.83 -2.48
C ALA A 106 54.58 -8.56 -3.38
N GLN A 107 53.89 -9.62 -3.85
CA GLN A 107 52.65 -9.48 -4.63
C GLN A 107 51.51 -8.87 -3.79
N ARG A 108 51.39 -9.29 -2.53
CA ARG A 108 50.40 -8.70 -1.59
C ARG A 108 50.70 -7.23 -1.32
N GLU A 109 51.97 -6.86 -1.19
CA GLU A 109 52.36 -5.47 -0.99
C GLU A 109 52.04 -4.60 -2.23
N ASP A 110 52.45 -5.01 -3.43
CA ASP A 110 52.12 -4.30 -4.69
C ASP A 110 50.60 -4.14 -4.86
N ALA A 111 49.84 -5.23 -4.64
CA ALA A 111 48.39 -5.19 -4.72
C ALA A 111 47.79 -4.20 -3.71
N SER A 112 48.31 -4.14 -2.48
CA SER A 112 47.81 -3.23 -1.45
C SER A 112 48.03 -1.76 -1.79
N VAL A 113 49.20 -1.41 -2.33
CA VAL A 113 49.54 -0.04 -2.75
C VAL A 113 48.63 0.39 -3.90
N ARG A 114 48.52 -0.46 -4.94
CA ARG A 114 47.71 -0.15 -6.13
C ARG A 114 46.22 -0.12 -5.82
N PHE A 115 45.75 -1.00 -4.95
CA PHE A 115 44.34 -1.05 -4.55
C PHE A 115 43.95 0.10 -3.62
N GLY A 116 44.85 0.56 -2.75
CA GLY A 116 44.60 1.65 -1.81
C GLY A 116 44.21 2.98 -2.46
N GLU A 117 44.63 3.20 -3.71
CA GLU A 117 44.28 4.39 -4.49
C GLU A 117 42.88 4.32 -5.12
N VAL A 118 42.28 3.12 -5.20
CA VAL A 118 41.03 2.89 -5.91
C VAL A 118 39.82 3.26 -5.05
N LYS A 119 38.97 4.16 -5.56
CA LYS A 119 37.75 4.60 -4.87
C LYS A 119 36.53 3.78 -5.30
N PRO A 120 35.75 3.20 -4.37
CA PRO A 120 34.56 2.40 -4.71
C PRO A 120 33.54 3.11 -5.61
N ALA A 121 33.33 4.41 -5.39
CA ALA A 121 32.35 5.21 -6.14
C ALA A 121 32.75 5.42 -7.61
N GLN A 122 34.04 5.41 -7.93
CA GLN A 122 34.56 5.55 -9.30
C GLN A 122 34.42 4.24 -10.06
N VAL A 123 34.71 3.10 -9.40
CA VAL A 123 34.60 1.76 -9.99
C VAL A 123 33.14 1.33 -10.19
N PHE A 124 32.28 1.70 -9.23
CA PHE A 124 30.86 1.36 -9.22
C PHE A 124 30.00 2.64 -9.09
N PRO A 125 29.85 3.42 -10.18
CA PRO A 125 29.02 4.60 -10.21
C PRO A 125 27.53 4.24 -10.27
N PHE A 126 26.68 5.09 -9.71
CA PHE A 126 25.25 5.05 -9.99
C PHE A 126 25.01 5.52 -11.43
N ARG A 127 24.32 4.70 -12.22
CA ARG A 127 23.93 5.05 -13.58
C ARG A 127 22.47 4.72 -13.78
N SER A 128 21.74 5.66 -14.39
CA SER A 128 20.42 5.37 -14.91
C SER A 128 20.55 4.34 -16.02
N SER A 129 19.65 3.37 -16.01
CA SER A 129 19.56 2.32 -17.02
C SER A 129 18.24 2.41 -17.75
N ARG A 130 18.09 1.66 -18.85
CA ARG A 130 16.82 1.54 -19.59
C ARG A 130 15.63 1.18 -18.69
N TRP A 131 15.88 0.50 -17.56
CA TRP A 131 14.85 0.14 -16.58
C TRP A 131 14.30 1.34 -15.82
N HIS A 132 15.10 2.39 -15.59
CA HIS A 132 14.62 3.62 -14.95
C HIS A 132 13.67 4.36 -15.89
N THR A 133 14.08 4.50 -17.15
CA THR A 133 13.23 5.06 -18.20
C THR A 133 11.96 4.23 -18.37
N GLY A 134 12.08 2.90 -18.39
CA GLY A 134 10.93 1.99 -18.48
C GLY A 134 9.97 2.13 -17.30
N ALA A 135 10.46 2.23 -16.07
CA ALA A 135 9.63 2.47 -14.89
C ALA A 135 8.91 3.82 -14.96
N MET A 136 9.60 4.88 -15.37
CA MET A 136 9.02 6.22 -15.52
C MET A 136 7.94 6.25 -16.61
N VAL A 137 8.26 5.76 -17.81
CA VAL A 137 7.31 5.70 -18.94
C VAL A 137 6.11 4.81 -18.60
N GLY A 138 6.35 3.66 -17.96
CA GLY A 138 5.29 2.76 -17.52
C GLY A 138 4.37 3.41 -16.49
N ALA A 139 4.91 4.13 -15.51
CA ALA A 139 4.11 4.84 -14.51
C ALA A 139 3.27 5.97 -15.13
N ILE A 140 3.84 6.72 -16.08
CA ILE A 140 3.11 7.74 -16.85
C ILE A 140 1.98 7.09 -17.65
N ALA A 141 2.26 5.99 -18.36
CA ALA A 141 1.27 5.28 -19.16
C ALA A 141 0.13 4.73 -18.28
N ALA A 142 0.44 4.07 -17.17
CA ALA A 142 -0.57 3.56 -16.23
C ALA A 142 -1.45 4.68 -15.68
N SER A 143 -0.84 5.81 -15.28
CA SER A 143 -1.56 6.98 -14.78
C SER A 143 -2.46 7.59 -15.86
N ALA A 144 -1.96 7.69 -17.10
CA ALA A 144 -2.74 8.20 -18.23
C ALA A 144 -3.94 7.30 -18.54
N ILE A 145 -3.77 5.98 -18.60
CA ILE A 145 -4.88 5.03 -18.82
C ILE A 145 -5.94 5.19 -17.74
N PHE A 146 -5.52 5.22 -16.47
CA PHE A 146 -6.43 5.36 -15.34
C PHE A 146 -7.20 6.69 -15.37
N LEU A 147 -6.50 7.80 -15.65
CA LEU A 147 -7.11 9.12 -15.74
C LEU A 147 -8.05 9.25 -16.94
N LEU A 148 -7.71 8.62 -18.07
CA LEU A 148 -8.58 8.60 -19.25
C LEU A 148 -9.87 7.82 -18.99
N GLY A 149 -9.80 6.68 -18.29
CA GLY A 149 -10.98 5.91 -17.87
C GLY A 149 -11.91 6.70 -16.95
N ASN A 150 -11.35 7.55 -16.10
CA ASN A 150 -12.10 8.40 -15.17
C ASN A 150 -12.32 9.83 -15.69
N SER A 151 -11.97 10.13 -16.96
CA SER A 151 -12.08 11.49 -17.49
C SER A 151 -13.49 11.80 -17.98
N PRO A 152 -14.11 12.89 -17.50
CA PRO A 152 -15.42 13.34 -17.97
C PRO A 152 -15.44 13.65 -19.48
N MET A 153 -14.29 13.87 -20.11
CA MET A 153 -14.23 14.26 -21.53
C MET A 153 -14.51 13.08 -22.47
N LEU A 154 -14.30 11.84 -22.03
CA LEU A 154 -14.54 10.62 -22.80
C LEU A 154 -15.84 9.89 -22.42
N MET A 155 -16.55 10.38 -21.40
CA MET A 155 -17.83 9.81 -20.95
C MET A 155 -18.99 10.23 -21.86
N ASN A 156 -19.77 9.24 -22.33
CA ASN A 156 -21.00 9.47 -23.07
C ASN A 156 -22.02 10.27 -22.22
N ALA A 157 -22.91 11.04 -22.86
CA ALA A 157 -23.87 11.92 -22.19
C ALA A 157 -24.75 11.18 -21.15
N GLY A 158 -25.12 9.93 -21.42
CA GLY A 158 -25.86 9.08 -20.47
C GLY A 158 -25.06 8.73 -19.20
N LEU A 159 -23.76 8.44 -19.35
CA LEU A 159 -22.88 8.13 -18.21
C LEU A 159 -22.60 9.39 -17.37
N LYS A 160 -22.47 10.55 -18.01
CA LYS A 160 -22.39 11.86 -17.32
C LYS A 160 -23.65 12.16 -16.51
N ALA A 161 -24.82 11.89 -17.08
CA ALA A 161 -26.09 12.09 -16.39
C ALA A 161 -26.21 11.16 -15.17
N ALA A 162 -25.84 9.88 -15.32
CA ALA A 162 -25.81 8.92 -14.23
C ALA A 162 -24.81 9.32 -13.12
N MET A 163 -23.62 9.81 -13.47
CA MET A 163 -22.65 10.34 -12.49
C MET A 163 -23.17 11.60 -11.79
N ALA A 164 -23.84 12.50 -12.51
CA ALA A 164 -24.43 13.68 -11.90
C ALA A 164 -25.56 13.32 -10.93
N GLU A 165 -26.41 12.35 -11.30
CA GLU A 165 -27.45 11.80 -10.43
C GLU A 165 -26.86 11.12 -9.20
N ASN A 166 -25.81 10.30 -9.38
CA ASN A 166 -25.09 9.64 -8.29
C ASN A 166 -24.44 10.65 -7.34
N LYS A 167 -23.86 11.75 -7.83
CA LYS A 167 -23.33 12.83 -6.97
C LYS A 167 -24.41 13.52 -6.15
N VAL A 168 -25.58 13.77 -6.74
CA VAL A 168 -26.72 14.32 -5.99
C VAL A 168 -27.17 13.34 -4.89
N ASN A 169 -27.20 12.05 -5.18
CA ASN A 169 -27.54 11.02 -4.20
C ASN A 169 -26.45 10.87 -3.12
N ALA A 170 -25.16 10.95 -3.48
CA ALA A 170 -24.05 10.96 -2.55
C ALA A 170 -24.12 12.17 -1.59
N ALA A 171 -24.46 13.36 -2.10
CA ALA A 171 -24.64 14.55 -1.27
C ALA A 171 -25.81 14.42 -0.28
N LYS A 172 -26.88 13.70 -0.64
CA LYS A 172 -27.98 13.38 0.29
C LYS A 172 -27.51 12.43 1.40
N VAL A 173 -26.79 11.37 1.04
CA VAL A 173 -26.20 10.43 2.03
C VAL A 173 -25.23 11.16 2.95
N GLU A 174 -24.38 12.04 2.42
CA GLU A 174 -23.46 12.85 3.20
C GLU A 174 -24.18 13.77 4.19
N ARG A 175 -25.27 14.43 3.78
CA ARG A 175 -26.03 15.30 4.67
C ARG A 175 -26.57 14.53 5.88
N VAL A 176 -27.18 13.37 5.64
CA VAL A 176 -27.71 12.51 6.71
C VAL A 176 -26.60 12.02 7.63
N LEU A 177 -25.46 11.59 7.06
CA LEU A 177 -24.32 11.13 7.85
C LEU A 177 -23.66 12.24 8.67
N LYS A 178 -23.57 13.46 8.13
CA LYS A 178 -23.01 14.62 8.85
C LYS A 178 -23.92 15.07 9.99
N GLU A 179 -25.21 15.20 9.74
CA GLU A 179 -26.18 15.60 10.76
C GLU A 179 -26.23 14.62 11.95
N THR A 180 -25.89 13.35 11.71
CA THR A 180 -26.04 12.29 12.72
C THR A 180 -24.70 11.84 13.36
N PHE A 181 -23.58 11.89 12.64
CA PHE A 181 -22.34 11.20 13.06
C PHE A 181 -21.05 12.01 12.91
N GLU A 182 -21.11 13.33 12.66
CA GLU A 182 -19.91 14.17 12.50
C GLU A 182 -19.17 14.45 13.82
N ASP A 183 -19.83 14.24 14.98
CA ASP A 183 -19.18 14.33 16.30
C ASP A 183 -18.40 13.04 16.63
N PRO A 184 -17.08 13.10 16.87
CA PRO A 184 -16.28 11.96 17.32
C PRO A 184 -16.79 11.31 18.61
N LYS A 185 -17.56 12.04 19.44
CA LYS A 185 -18.23 11.48 20.62
C LYS A 185 -19.43 10.63 20.22
N ALA A 186 -20.27 11.09 19.30
CA ALA A 186 -21.41 10.33 18.78
C ALA A 186 -20.95 9.00 18.19
N MET A 187 -19.87 8.99 17.40
CA MET A 187 -19.25 7.77 16.84
C MET A 187 -18.75 6.78 17.91
N ARG A 188 -18.33 7.26 19.09
CA ARG A 188 -17.85 6.42 20.20
C ARG A 188 -18.98 5.76 20.97
N GLU A 189 -20.14 6.41 21.01
CA GLU A 189 -21.35 5.94 21.68
C GLU A 189 -22.14 4.94 20.83
N LEU A 190 -21.84 4.84 19.53
CA LEU A 190 -22.43 3.84 18.64
C LEU A 190 -22.08 2.40 19.05
N SER A 191 -23.07 1.53 18.92
CA SER A 191 -22.88 0.09 18.97
C SER A 191 -21.94 -0.38 17.84
N PRO A 192 -21.30 -1.56 17.97
CA PRO A 192 -20.46 -2.12 16.92
C PRO A 192 -21.17 -2.27 15.57
N GLU A 193 -22.49 -2.51 15.58
CA GLU A 193 -23.30 -2.72 14.38
C GLU A 193 -23.68 -1.40 13.71
N GLU A 194 -24.06 -0.38 14.49
CA GLU A 194 -24.29 0.98 14.00
C GLU A 194 -23.02 1.56 13.36
N ARG A 195 -21.86 1.35 13.99
CA ARG A 195 -20.58 1.80 13.44
C ARG A 195 -20.25 1.09 12.12
N ARG A 196 -20.60 -0.20 11.97
CA ARG A 196 -20.43 -0.90 10.69
C ARG A 196 -21.33 -0.30 9.62
N LEU A 197 -22.61 -0.05 9.94
CA LEU A 197 -23.55 0.58 9.02
C LEU A 197 -23.07 1.96 8.55
N VAL A 198 -22.58 2.80 9.46
CA VAL A 198 -22.02 4.13 9.12
C VAL A 198 -20.83 4.01 8.18
N ASN A 199 -19.91 3.06 8.43
CA ASN A 199 -18.77 2.83 7.55
C ASN A 199 -19.20 2.28 6.17
N GLU A 200 -20.20 1.40 6.11
CA GLU A 200 -20.79 0.93 4.85
C GLU A 200 -21.43 2.09 4.06
N ALA A 201 -22.14 2.99 4.74
CA ALA A 201 -22.76 4.16 4.13
C ALA A 201 -21.72 5.18 3.62
N LEU A 202 -20.62 5.40 4.36
CA LEU A 202 -19.50 6.24 3.91
C LEU A 202 -18.79 5.66 2.68
N ASN A 203 -18.60 4.34 2.65
CA ASN A 203 -18.06 3.65 1.48
C ASN A 203 -19.01 3.76 0.29
N PHE A 204 -20.31 3.58 0.50
CA PHE A 204 -21.34 3.76 -0.52
C PHE A 204 -21.36 5.18 -1.09
N LYS A 205 -21.29 6.21 -0.25
CA LYS A 205 -21.15 7.61 -0.68
C LYS A 205 -19.92 7.78 -1.60
N ARG A 206 -18.77 7.26 -1.17
CA ARG A 206 -17.52 7.36 -1.94
C ARG A 206 -17.62 6.65 -3.30
N ASP A 207 -18.35 5.54 -3.37
CA ASP A 207 -18.58 4.80 -4.61
C ASP A 207 -19.51 5.58 -5.56
N LEU A 208 -20.56 6.22 -5.02
CA LEU A 208 -21.44 7.13 -5.77
C LEU A 208 -20.71 8.38 -6.29
N ASP A 209 -19.92 9.05 -5.47
CA ASP A 209 -19.15 10.27 -5.84
C ASP A 209 -18.17 10.01 -6.99
N LYS A 210 -17.60 8.81 -7.00
CA LYS A 210 -16.67 8.35 -8.03
C LYS A 210 -17.37 7.69 -9.21
N GLY A 211 -18.70 7.62 -9.22
CA GLY A 211 -19.50 6.99 -10.27
C GLY A 211 -19.16 5.53 -10.52
N ARG A 212 -18.75 4.80 -9.47
CA ARG A 212 -18.30 3.40 -9.53
C ARG A 212 -19.46 2.39 -9.52
N MET A 213 -20.69 2.89 -9.54
CA MET A 213 -21.90 2.11 -9.44
C MET A 213 -22.83 2.54 -10.55
N ASP A 214 -23.35 1.58 -11.30
CA ASP A 214 -24.47 1.86 -12.20
C ASP A 214 -25.73 2.18 -11.38
N ARG A 215 -26.76 2.69 -12.05
CA ARG A 215 -27.99 3.14 -11.39
C ARG A 215 -28.70 2.00 -10.66
N GLU A 216 -28.70 0.79 -11.23
CA GLU A 216 -29.40 -0.36 -10.69
C GLU A 216 -28.69 -0.87 -9.43
N GLU A 217 -27.36 -0.96 -9.48
CA GLU A 217 -26.52 -1.33 -8.34
C GLU A 217 -26.58 -0.31 -7.21
N ALA A 218 -26.55 0.99 -7.55
CA ALA A 218 -26.71 2.08 -6.60
C ALA A 218 -28.07 2.00 -5.86
N MET A 219 -29.15 1.75 -6.61
CA MET A 219 -30.49 1.59 -6.03
C MET A 219 -30.59 0.33 -5.15
N ARG A 220 -30.04 -0.79 -5.61
CA ARG A 220 -30.04 -2.04 -4.82
C ARG A 220 -29.28 -1.87 -3.50
N LYS A 221 -28.05 -1.35 -3.55
CA LYS A 221 -27.22 -1.16 -2.36
C LYS A 221 -27.79 -0.08 -1.44
N GLY A 222 -28.39 0.97 -2.01
CA GLY A 222 -29.13 1.98 -1.25
C GLY A 222 -30.31 1.39 -0.49
N ASN A 223 -31.11 0.55 -1.14
CA ASN A 223 -32.24 -0.13 -0.51
C ASN A 223 -31.79 -1.13 0.58
N GLU A 224 -30.69 -1.84 0.36
CA GLU A 224 -30.11 -2.74 1.36
C GLU A 224 -29.67 -1.99 2.62
N LEU A 225 -28.94 -0.88 2.45
CA LEU A 225 -28.51 -0.02 3.56
C LEU A 225 -29.70 0.61 4.29
N ALA A 226 -30.73 1.03 3.57
CA ALA A 226 -31.96 1.54 4.16
C ALA A 226 -32.67 0.46 4.99
N LYS A 227 -32.76 -0.77 4.48
CA LYS A 227 -33.35 -1.90 5.20
C LYS A 227 -32.58 -2.25 6.47
N LYS A 228 -31.25 -2.28 6.41
CA LYS A 228 -30.38 -2.48 7.58
C LYS A 228 -30.57 -1.37 8.63
N ALA A 229 -30.72 -0.13 8.19
CA ALA A 229 -31.00 0.99 9.09
C ALA A 229 -32.36 0.83 9.78
N ASP A 230 -33.41 0.49 9.02
CA ASP A 230 -34.76 0.25 9.56
C ASP A 230 -34.79 -0.93 10.55
N GLU A 231 -34.05 -2.00 10.26
CA GLU A 231 -33.93 -3.17 11.14
C GLU A 231 -33.24 -2.79 12.46
N LEU A 232 -32.13 -2.05 12.42
CA LEU A 232 -31.42 -1.57 13.61
C LEU A 232 -32.28 -0.62 14.47
N VAL A 233 -33.04 0.27 13.84
CA VAL A 233 -33.96 1.17 14.57
C VAL A 233 -35.07 0.37 15.27
N ARG A 234 -35.64 -0.63 14.59
CA ARG A 234 -36.67 -1.50 15.19
C ARG A 234 -36.12 -2.37 16.32
N GLU A 235 -34.93 -2.90 16.16
CA GLU A 235 -34.27 -3.70 17.20
C GLU A 235 -33.97 -2.85 18.44
N SER A 236 -33.40 -1.66 18.24
CA SER A 236 -33.13 -0.71 19.32
C SER A 236 -34.41 -0.30 20.06
N ALA A 237 -35.49 0.00 19.33
CA ALA A 237 -36.78 0.34 19.93
C ALA A 237 -37.41 -0.84 20.71
N ASN A 238 -37.27 -2.07 20.19
CA ASN A 238 -37.77 -3.27 20.87
C ASN A 238 -36.99 -3.57 22.15
N ASP A 239 -35.67 -3.38 22.13
CA ASP A 239 -34.84 -3.61 23.31
C ASP A 239 -35.07 -2.55 24.39
N GLU A 240 -35.31 -1.29 23.99
CA GLU A 240 -35.75 -0.24 24.91
C GLU A 240 -37.10 -0.59 25.56
N LEU A 241 -38.09 -1.05 24.78
CA LEU A 241 -39.37 -1.50 25.32
C LEU A 241 -39.24 -2.67 26.30
N LYS A 242 -38.39 -3.67 25.99
CA LYS A 242 -38.11 -4.78 26.92
C LYS A 242 -37.42 -4.29 28.20
N SER A 243 -36.49 -3.34 28.08
CA SER A 243 -35.79 -2.77 29.23
C SER A 243 -36.75 -2.02 30.16
N LEU A 244 -37.71 -1.28 29.60
CA LEU A 244 -38.76 -0.58 30.33
C LEU A 244 -39.74 -1.54 31.01
N ASP A 245 -40.15 -2.60 30.33
CA ASP A 245 -40.99 -3.65 30.92
C ASP A 245 -40.26 -4.37 32.07
N THR A 246 -38.97 -4.62 31.92
CA THR A 246 -38.14 -5.23 32.98
C THR A 246 -37.97 -4.28 34.16
N ALA A 247 -37.75 -2.98 33.91
CA ALA A 247 -37.66 -1.95 34.94
C ALA A 247 -39.00 -1.75 35.67
N ALA A 248 -40.12 -1.75 34.95
CA ALA A 248 -41.46 -1.67 35.51
C ALA A 248 -41.76 -2.88 36.42
N LYS A 249 -41.43 -4.09 35.98
CA LYS A 249 -41.56 -5.32 36.80
C LYS A 249 -40.64 -5.31 38.02
N ALA A 250 -39.44 -4.75 37.90
CA ALA A 250 -38.52 -4.61 39.03
C ALA A 250 -39.04 -3.60 40.05
N MET A 251 -39.60 -2.47 39.60
CA MET A 251 -40.25 -1.48 40.47
C MET A 251 -41.49 -2.06 41.15
N GLU A 252 -42.35 -2.78 40.42
CA GLU A 252 -43.54 -3.43 41.01
C GLU A 252 -43.16 -4.47 42.06
N ARG A 253 -42.10 -5.25 41.83
CA ARG A 253 -41.57 -6.20 42.83
C ARG A 253 -40.99 -5.50 44.05
N ALA A 254 -40.28 -4.39 43.86
CA ALA A 254 -39.74 -3.60 44.96
C ALA A 254 -40.87 -3.00 45.80
N GLU A 255 -41.90 -2.41 45.16
CA GLU A 255 -43.06 -1.84 45.83
C GLU A 255 -43.86 -2.90 46.60
N ARG A 256 -44.12 -4.07 46.00
CA ARG A 256 -44.74 -5.20 46.72
C ARG A 256 -43.92 -5.66 47.92
N SER A 257 -42.59 -5.72 47.78
CA SER A 257 -41.71 -6.12 48.89
C SER A 257 -41.68 -5.09 50.03
N GLU A 258 -41.89 -3.81 49.74
CA GLU A 258 -41.99 -2.75 50.74
C GLU A 258 -43.38 -2.73 51.40
N LEU A 259 -44.45 -2.97 50.65
CA LEU A 259 -45.81 -3.14 51.19
C LEU A 259 -45.92 -4.38 52.11
N GLU A 260 -45.30 -5.50 51.72
CA GLU A 260 -45.21 -6.70 52.55
C GLU A 260 -44.42 -6.45 53.85
N LYS A 261 -43.35 -5.65 53.81
CA LYS A 261 -42.61 -5.23 55.03
C LYS A 261 -43.41 -4.27 55.90
N ALA A 262 -44.29 -3.46 55.31
CA ALA A 262 -45.16 -2.52 56.01
C ALA A 262 -46.43 -3.17 56.60
N GLY A 263 -46.65 -4.47 56.36
CA GLY A 263 -47.78 -5.23 56.93
C GLY A 263 -49.14 -4.90 56.34
N LEU A 264 -49.17 -4.31 55.14
CA LEU A 264 -50.39 -3.99 54.41
C LEU A 264 -50.49 -4.93 53.21
N GLN A 265 -51.48 -5.84 53.23
CA GLN A 265 -51.85 -6.70 52.10
C GLN A 265 -53.03 -6.11 51.34
#